data_AF-A0AAX2F6G2-F1
#
_entry.id   AF-A0AAX2F6G2-F1
#
_cell.length_a   1.000
_cell.length_b   1.000
_cell.length_c   1.000
_cell.angle_alpha   90.00
_cell.angle_beta   90.00
_cell.angle_gamma   90.00
#
_symmetry.space_group_name_H-M   'P 1'
#
loop_
_entity.id
_entity.type
_entity.pdbx_description
1 polymer ?
#
loop_
_entity_poly.entity_id
_entity_poly.type
_entity_poly.pdbx_seq_one_letter_code
_entity_poly.pdbx_strand_id
1 'polypeptide(L)'
;MRQVFAFVLMLFVQTVIAQTGTGLMPVNWDKIRAEVETNPQHIKLLIDSLLNVDVDTTLTADDKMLIVYGNTYLTKGRDLSLEHEMQQIRDKGQFRKAADIADKILAINPLNTNAIVSKIYNLRTQSYVDPDSAQMVTDSLRVYTVRLLRILDTLFMTGDGSKEHPFSVTSKGDEYNLVEFFFGIHKIDDKMVEGNSDHFVLGETNASYPTPDIYFDVSRITEMENSLSEPKKEE
;
A
#
# COMPACT_ATOMS: atom_id res chain seq x y z
N MET A 1 42.29 6.42 -1.95
CA MET A 1 41.11 6.42 -2.84
C MET A 1 39.82 6.28 -2.02
N ARG A 2 39.53 7.25 -1.15
CA ARG A 2 38.44 7.15 -0.15
C ARG A 2 37.71 8.49 0.00
N GLN A 3 37.62 9.26 -1.10
CA GLN A 3 37.04 10.60 -1.12
C GLN A 3 36.35 10.97 -2.45
N VAL A 4 36.04 10.01 -3.33
CA VAL A 4 35.39 10.32 -4.63
C VAL A 4 33.99 9.71 -4.80
N PHE A 5 33.54 8.80 -3.93
CA PHE A 5 32.20 8.21 -4.05
C PHE A 5 31.10 8.91 -3.23
N ALA A 6 31.43 10.01 -2.55
CA ALA A 6 30.45 10.80 -1.79
C ALA A 6 29.66 11.82 -2.65
N PHE A 7 29.94 11.93 -3.96
CA PHE A 7 29.35 12.97 -4.81
C PHE A 7 28.24 12.50 -5.77
N VAL A 8 27.92 11.21 -5.83
CA VAL A 8 26.80 10.72 -6.67
C VAL A 8 25.51 10.57 -5.87
N LEU A 9 25.58 10.46 -4.54
CA LEU A 9 24.40 10.37 -3.67
C LEU A 9 23.78 11.74 -3.28
N MET A 10 24.43 12.84 -3.67
CA MET A 10 24.04 14.21 -3.28
C MET A 10 23.57 15.08 -4.45
N LEU A 11 23.27 14.47 -5.61
CA LEU A 11 22.74 15.18 -6.78
C LEU A 11 21.28 14.83 -7.11
N PHE A 12 20.61 14.02 -6.27
CA PHE A 12 19.17 13.76 -6.37
C PHE A 12 18.31 14.51 -5.33
N VAL A 13 18.86 15.55 -4.68
CA VAL A 13 18.13 16.34 -3.67
C VAL A 13 17.76 17.75 -4.17
N GLN A 14 18.03 18.09 -5.43
CA GLN A 14 17.64 19.39 -5.98
C GLN A 14 17.01 19.30 -7.37
N THR A 15 15.87 18.61 -7.47
CA THR A 15 14.76 18.93 -8.41
C THR A 15 13.49 18.13 -8.07
N VAL A 16 13.01 18.19 -6.83
CA VAL A 16 11.59 17.85 -6.52
C VAL A 16 10.99 18.93 -5.63
N ILE A 17 11.05 20.18 -6.07
CA ILE A 17 10.17 21.26 -5.56
C ILE A 17 9.45 21.92 -6.76
N ALA A 18 9.29 21.19 -7.86
CA ALA A 18 8.56 21.66 -9.05
C ALA A 18 7.50 20.66 -9.53
N GLN A 19 7.15 19.66 -8.72
CA GLN A 19 5.94 18.83 -8.90
C GLN A 19 4.97 18.91 -7.71
N THR A 20 5.18 19.80 -6.74
CA THR A 20 4.15 20.20 -5.75
C THR A 20 3.12 21.15 -6.39
N GLY A 21 2.77 20.88 -7.64
CA GLY A 21 1.78 21.58 -8.45
C GLY A 21 0.61 20.68 -8.88
N THR A 22 0.56 19.44 -8.39
CA THR A 22 -0.67 18.65 -8.38
C THR A 22 -1.26 18.81 -7.00
N GLY A 23 -2.41 19.49 -6.89
CA GLY A 23 -3.16 19.52 -5.65
C GLY A 23 -3.48 18.11 -5.17
N LEU A 24 -3.83 17.99 -3.89
CA LEU A 24 -4.37 16.75 -3.33
C LEU A 24 -5.43 16.18 -4.29
N MET A 25 -5.46 14.86 -4.45
CA MET A 25 -6.41 14.15 -5.30
C MET A 25 -7.34 13.30 -4.44
N PRO A 26 -8.34 13.90 -3.75
CA PRO A 26 -9.34 13.15 -3.02
C PRO A 26 -10.02 12.08 -3.88
N VAL A 27 -10.36 10.97 -3.26
CA VAL A 27 -11.00 9.84 -3.95
C VAL A 27 -12.40 10.23 -4.42
N ASN A 28 -12.65 10.16 -5.73
CA ASN A 28 -14.00 10.29 -6.28
C ASN A 28 -14.67 8.91 -6.34
N TRP A 29 -15.25 8.49 -5.22
CA TRP A 29 -15.86 7.18 -5.06
C TRP A 29 -17.00 6.91 -6.05
N ASP A 30 -17.81 7.91 -6.38
CA ASP A 30 -18.92 7.77 -7.33
C ASP A 30 -18.42 7.49 -8.75
N LYS A 31 -17.42 8.25 -9.21
CA LYS A 31 -16.78 8.03 -10.52
C LYS A 31 -16.13 6.66 -10.59
N ILE A 32 -15.40 6.27 -9.55
CA ILE A 32 -14.73 4.96 -9.48
C ILE A 32 -15.75 3.82 -9.50
N ARG A 33 -16.81 3.92 -8.69
CA ARG A 33 -17.88 2.91 -8.65
C ARG A 33 -18.53 2.74 -10.02
N ALA A 34 -18.93 3.84 -10.66
CA ALA A 34 -19.57 3.82 -11.96
C ALA A 34 -18.68 3.17 -13.04
N GLU A 35 -17.37 3.45 -13.03
CA GLU A 35 -16.42 2.85 -13.97
C GLU A 35 -16.24 1.35 -13.70
N VAL A 36 -16.13 0.92 -12.44
CA VAL A 36 -16.00 -0.51 -12.10
C VAL A 36 -17.26 -1.28 -12.51
N GLU A 37 -18.45 -0.71 -12.32
CA GLU A 37 -19.73 -1.33 -12.70
C GLU A 37 -19.90 -1.43 -14.22
N THR A 38 -19.48 -0.39 -14.94
CA THR A 38 -19.60 -0.33 -16.41
C THR A 38 -18.53 -1.16 -17.10
N ASN A 39 -17.30 -1.15 -16.59
CA ASN A 39 -16.13 -1.71 -17.26
C ASN A 39 -15.14 -2.37 -16.28
N PRO A 40 -15.54 -3.45 -15.59
CA PRO A 40 -14.67 -4.12 -14.61
C PRO A 40 -13.40 -4.74 -15.24
N GLN A 41 -13.43 -5.02 -16.55
CA GLN A 41 -12.27 -5.59 -17.24
C GLN A 41 -11.19 -4.53 -17.50
N HIS A 42 -11.57 -3.28 -17.73
CA HIS A 42 -10.62 -2.18 -17.84
C HIS A 42 -9.79 -2.03 -16.56
N ILE A 43 -10.44 -2.12 -15.39
CA ILE A 43 -9.76 -2.06 -14.09
C ILE A 43 -8.73 -3.18 -13.95
N LYS A 44 -9.07 -4.40 -14.35
CA LYS A 44 -8.15 -5.55 -14.31
C LYS A 44 -6.93 -5.35 -15.22
N LEU A 45 -7.13 -4.81 -16.42
CA LEU A 45 -6.03 -4.50 -17.34
C LEU A 45 -5.11 -3.41 -16.77
N LEU A 46 -5.69 -2.40 -16.12
CA LEU A 46 -4.90 -1.36 -15.45
C LEU A 46 -4.12 -1.93 -14.25
N ILE A 47 -4.71 -2.83 -13.46
CA ILE A 47 -4.02 -3.56 -12.39
C ILE A 47 -2.83 -4.34 -12.95
N ASP A 48 -3.02 -5.09 -14.04
CA ASP A 48 -1.93 -5.85 -14.68
C ASP A 48 -0.80 -4.92 -15.15
N SER A 49 -1.15 -3.74 -15.68
CA SER A 49 -0.18 -2.70 -16.05
C SER A 49 0.59 -2.19 -14.83
N LEU A 50 -0.09 -1.86 -13.73
CA LEU A 50 0.54 -1.39 -12.49
C LEU A 50 1.49 -2.43 -11.89
N LEU A 51 1.15 -3.72 -11.98
CA LEU A 51 1.92 -4.82 -11.39
C LEU A 51 3.10 -5.28 -12.25
N ASN A 52 3.13 -4.88 -13.52
CA ASN A 52 4.26 -5.13 -14.41
C ASN A 52 5.37 -4.10 -14.15
N VAL A 53 6.42 -4.51 -13.44
CA VAL A 53 7.49 -3.62 -12.99
C VAL A 53 8.55 -3.34 -14.05
N ASP A 54 8.57 -4.11 -15.13
CA ASP A 54 9.58 -4.01 -16.20
C ASP A 54 9.10 -3.18 -17.40
N VAL A 55 7.85 -2.72 -17.35
CA VAL A 55 7.25 -1.85 -18.36
C VAL A 55 7.12 -0.45 -17.79
N ASP A 56 7.63 0.52 -18.54
CA ASP A 56 7.31 1.92 -18.31
C ASP A 56 5.83 2.13 -18.59
N THR A 57 5.06 2.31 -17.51
CA THR A 57 3.62 2.50 -17.61
C THR A 57 3.32 3.97 -17.88
N THR A 58 2.42 4.26 -18.82
CA THR A 58 1.88 5.62 -19.04
C THR A 58 0.67 5.91 -18.14
N LEU A 59 0.58 5.25 -16.97
CA LEU A 59 -0.54 5.39 -16.05
C LEU A 59 -0.60 6.82 -15.50
N THR A 60 -1.75 7.45 -15.73
CA THR A 60 -2.05 8.77 -15.17
C THR A 60 -2.40 8.66 -13.69
N ALA A 61 -2.48 9.81 -13.02
CA ALA A 61 -2.97 9.88 -11.65
C ALA A 61 -4.39 9.30 -11.51
N ASP A 62 -5.28 9.64 -12.44
CA ASP A 62 -6.64 9.10 -12.50
C ASP A 62 -6.63 7.56 -12.67
N ASP A 63 -5.73 7.02 -13.49
CA ASP A 63 -5.60 5.56 -13.67
C ASP A 63 -5.15 4.90 -12.36
N LYS A 64 -4.16 5.46 -11.67
CA LYS A 64 -3.69 4.96 -10.37
C LYS A 64 -4.82 4.93 -9.34
N MET A 65 -5.59 6.03 -9.23
CA MET A 65 -6.76 6.12 -8.35
C MET A 65 -7.78 5.04 -8.69
N LEU A 66 -8.08 4.88 -9.98
CA LEU A 66 -9.02 3.88 -10.45
C LEU A 66 -8.53 2.44 -10.16
N ILE A 67 -7.23 2.17 -10.28
CA ILE A 67 -6.64 0.88 -9.95
C ILE A 67 -6.79 0.56 -8.46
N VAL A 68 -6.25 1.41 -7.58
CA VAL A 68 -6.19 1.12 -6.13
C VAL A 68 -7.59 1.06 -5.52
N TYR A 69 -8.40 2.10 -5.75
CA TYR A 69 -9.72 2.20 -5.15
C TYR A 69 -10.78 1.38 -5.89
N GLY A 70 -10.70 1.26 -7.22
CA GLY A 70 -11.62 0.43 -8.00
C GLY A 70 -11.46 -1.06 -7.70
N ASN A 71 -10.24 -1.51 -7.41
CA ASN A 71 -9.99 -2.89 -7.00
C ASN A 71 -10.76 -3.29 -5.72
N THR A 72 -11.07 -2.36 -4.81
CA THR A 72 -11.90 -2.64 -3.63
C THR A 72 -13.33 -3.09 -4.00
N TYR A 73 -13.88 -2.60 -5.12
CA TYR A 73 -15.19 -3.02 -5.63
C TYR A 73 -15.15 -4.39 -6.33
N LEU A 74 -14.00 -4.78 -6.88
CA LEU A 74 -13.79 -6.10 -7.47
C LEU A 74 -13.57 -7.17 -6.39
N THR A 75 -12.77 -6.86 -5.38
CA THR A 75 -12.39 -7.79 -4.31
C THR A 75 -13.48 -7.91 -3.25
N LYS A 76 -14.17 -6.80 -2.93
CA LYS A 76 -15.25 -6.72 -1.92
C LYS A 76 -14.82 -7.25 -0.55
N GLY A 77 -13.57 -6.96 -0.16
CA GLY A 77 -13.00 -7.38 1.12
C GLY A 77 -12.83 -8.89 1.31
N ARG A 78 -12.92 -9.71 0.24
CA ARG A 78 -12.80 -11.18 0.34
C ARG A 78 -11.46 -11.67 0.87
N ASP A 79 -10.45 -10.82 0.88
CA ASP A 79 -9.11 -11.07 1.41
C ASP A 79 -8.94 -10.71 2.90
N LEU A 80 -9.83 -9.91 3.50
CA LEU A 80 -9.63 -9.33 4.84
C LEU A 80 -9.43 -10.37 5.95
N SER A 81 -10.19 -11.47 5.92
CA SER A 81 -10.06 -12.55 6.92
C SER A 81 -8.71 -13.28 6.81
N LEU A 82 -8.27 -13.55 5.57
CA LEU A 82 -6.95 -14.16 5.32
C LEU A 82 -5.81 -13.21 5.69
N GLU A 83 -5.98 -11.91 5.44
CA GLU A 83 -5.01 -10.89 5.82
C GLU A 83 -4.80 -10.87 7.34
N HIS A 84 -5.89 -10.92 8.12
CA HIS A 84 -5.80 -10.99 9.58
C HIS A 84 -5.05 -12.24 10.06
N GLU A 85 -5.35 -13.42 9.50
CA GLU A 85 -4.63 -14.67 9.80
C GLU A 85 -3.14 -14.55 9.46
N MET A 86 -2.83 -14.05 8.27
CA MET A 86 -1.45 -13.86 7.80
C MET A 86 -0.68 -12.93 8.73
N GLN A 87 -1.28 -11.81 9.15
CA GLN A 87 -0.63 -10.85 10.04
C GLN A 87 -0.27 -11.51 11.37
N GLN A 88 -1.19 -12.24 12.00
CA GLN A 88 -0.92 -12.95 13.26
C GLN A 88 0.22 -13.98 13.13
N ILE A 89 0.36 -14.62 11.96
CA ILE A 89 1.44 -15.58 11.68
C ILE A 89 2.77 -14.84 11.47
N ARG A 90 2.75 -13.73 10.73
CA ARG A 90 3.92 -12.87 10.51
C ARG A 90 4.46 -12.28 11.81
N ASP A 91 3.59 -11.81 12.70
CA ASP A 91 3.97 -11.22 14.00
C ASP A 91 4.66 -12.24 14.91
N LYS A 92 4.44 -13.54 14.69
CA LYS A 92 5.15 -14.64 15.36
C LYS A 92 6.48 -15.00 14.69
N GLY A 93 6.94 -14.22 13.72
CA GLY A 93 8.17 -14.45 12.95
C GLY A 93 8.08 -15.63 11.96
N GLN A 94 6.88 -16.17 11.69
CA GLN A 94 6.72 -17.32 10.79
C GLN A 94 6.60 -16.87 9.33
N PHE A 95 7.63 -16.18 8.83
CA PHE A 95 7.60 -15.47 7.55
C PHE A 95 7.28 -16.35 6.33
N ARG A 96 7.77 -17.58 6.29
CA ARG A 96 7.45 -18.52 5.19
C ARG A 96 5.96 -18.85 5.14
N LYS A 97 5.35 -19.17 6.29
CA LYS A 97 3.91 -19.47 6.35
C LYS A 97 3.06 -18.24 6.04
N ALA A 98 3.48 -17.07 6.52
CA ALA A 98 2.84 -15.82 6.16
C ALA A 98 2.90 -15.57 4.64
N ALA A 99 4.03 -15.87 4.00
CA ALA A 99 4.18 -15.77 2.55
C ALA A 99 3.30 -16.77 1.77
N ASP A 100 3.07 -17.98 2.29
CA ASP A 100 2.16 -18.95 1.69
C ASP A 100 0.69 -18.47 1.73
N ILE A 101 0.29 -17.77 2.79
CA ILE A 101 -1.04 -17.14 2.87
C ILE A 101 -1.10 -15.88 2.00
N ALA A 102 -0.01 -15.11 1.95
CA ALA A 102 0.10 -13.95 1.08
C ALA A 102 -0.16 -14.32 -0.40
N ASP A 103 0.31 -15.47 -0.87
CA ASP A 103 0.02 -15.93 -2.24
C ASP A 103 -1.49 -16.13 -2.49
N LYS A 104 -2.24 -16.61 -1.49
CA LYS A 104 -3.70 -16.74 -1.57
C LYS A 104 -4.40 -15.38 -1.57
N ILE A 105 -3.91 -14.46 -0.74
CA ILE A 105 -4.43 -13.09 -0.68
C ILE A 105 -4.20 -12.39 -2.02
N LEU A 106 -2.98 -12.45 -2.57
CA LEU A 106 -2.63 -11.78 -3.82
C LEU A 106 -3.37 -12.35 -5.04
N ALA A 107 -3.84 -13.60 -4.97
CA ALA A 107 -4.73 -14.17 -5.97
C ALA A 107 -6.16 -13.58 -5.93
N ILE A 108 -6.58 -13.04 -4.78
CA ILE A 108 -7.88 -12.37 -4.59
C ILE A 108 -7.73 -10.87 -4.81
N ASN A 109 -6.81 -10.25 -4.07
CA ASN A 109 -6.49 -8.84 -4.07
C ASN A 109 -4.98 -8.66 -4.35
N PRO A 110 -4.59 -8.44 -5.61
CA PRO A 110 -3.18 -8.34 -5.97
C PRO A 110 -2.52 -7.04 -5.50
N LEU A 111 -3.30 -6.10 -4.93
CA LEU A 111 -2.84 -4.83 -4.39
C LEU A 111 -2.77 -4.82 -2.86
N ASN A 112 -3.00 -5.95 -2.19
CA ASN A 112 -2.94 -6.02 -0.73
C ASN A 112 -1.51 -5.75 -0.22
N THR A 113 -1.30 -4.58 0.40
CA THR A 113 0.03 -4.11 0.82
C THR A 113 0.64 -5.02 1.88
N ASN A 114 -0.17 -5.52 2.82
CA ASN A 114 0.25 -6.43 3.87
C ASN A 114 0.75 -7.77 3.31
N ALA A 115 0.09 -8.30 2.28
CA ALA A 115 0.51 -9.53 1.61
C ALA A 115 1.83 -9.33 0.84
N ILE A 116 1.96 -8.21 0.13
CA ILE A 116 3.22 -7.82 -0.53
C ILE A 116 4.36 -7.74 0.49
N VAL A 117 4.14 -7.08 1.63
CA VAL A 117 5.12 -6.95 2.72
C VAL A 117 5.50 -8.32 3.30
N SER A 118 4.55 -9.24 3.47
CA SER A 118 4.84 -10.61 3.88
C SER A 118 5.75 -11.35 2.88
N LYS A 119 5.57 -11.14 1.56
CA LYS A 119 6.49 -11.68 0.54
C LYS A 119 7.89 -11.07 0.69
N ILE A 120 7.98 -9.75 0.89
CA ILE A 120 9.27 -9.05 1.10
C ILE A 120 10.00 -9.61 2.31
N TYR A 121 9.33 -9.75 3.47
CA TYR A 121 9.95 -10.29 4.67
C TYR A 121 10.48 -11.72 4.48
N ASN A 122 9.68 -12.61 3.87
CA ASN A 122 10.15 -13.97 3.58
C ASN A 122 11.38 -13.97 2.66
N LEU A 123 11.37 -13.19 1.57
CA LEU A 123 12.51 -13.10 0.65
C LEU A 123 13.77 -12.57 1.35
N ARG A 124 13.64 -11.56 2.22
CA ARG A 124 14.76 -11.07 3.05
C ARG A 124 15.31 -12.15 3.96
N THR A 125 14.47 -13.02 4.53
CA THR A 125 14.98 -14.15 5.34
C THR A 125 15.71 -15.20 4.49
N GLN A 126 15.26 -15.44 3.25
CA GLN A 126 15.88 -16.40 2.34
C GLN A 126 17.26 -15.95 1.84
N SER A 127 17.46 -14.65 1.57
CA SER A 127 18.76 -14.12 1.14
C SER A 127 19.90 -14.38 2.14
N TYR A 128 19.59 -14.60 3.42
CA TYR A 128 20.60 -14.93 4.44
C TYR A 128 20.95 -16.43 4.50
N VAL A 129 20.12 -17.30 3.91
CA VAL A 129 20.23 -18.76 4.07
C VAL A 129 20.88 -19.43 2.85
N ASP A 130 20.68 -18.90 1.64
CA ASP A 130 21.19 -19.50 0.40
C ASP A 130 21.79 -18.45 -0.54
N PRO A 131 23.13 -18.24 -0.52
CA PRO A 131 23.83 -17.28 -1.37
C PRO A 131 23.71 -17.56 -2.88
N ASP A 132 23.50 -18.81 -3.29
CA ASP A 132 23.39 -19.18 -4.71
C ASP A 132 22.04 -18.73 -5.30
N SER A 133 21.04 -18.48 -4.45
CA SER A 133 19.75 -17.90 -4.81
C SER A 133 19.74 -16.37 -4.84
N ALA A 134 20.85 -15.70 -4.47
CA ALA A 134 20.87 -14.27 -4.15
C ALA A 134 20.36 -13.37 -5.29
N GLN A 135 20.67 -13.69 -6.56
CA GLN A 135 20.20 -12.91 -7.70
C GLN A 135 18.67 -13.01 -7.86
N MET A 136 18.11 -14.22 -7.82
CA MET A 136 16.66 -14.44 -7.96
C MET A 136 15.89 -13.82 -6.79
N VAL A 137 16.45 -13.89 -5.58
CA VAL A 137 15.88 -13.22 -4.39
C VAL A 137 15.92 -11.70 -4.56
N THR A 138 17.01 -11.15 -5.10
CA THR A 138 17.14 -9.71 -5.37
C THR A 138 16.12 -9.22 -6.40
N ASP A 139 15.95 -9.95 -7.50
CA ASP A 139 15.00 -9.59 -8.55
C ASP A 139 13.56 -9.65 -8.02
N SER A 140 13.23 -10.68 -7.25
CA SER A 140 11.91 -10.81 -6.61
C SER A 140 11.66 -9.71 -5.58
N LEU A 141 12.66 -9.37 -4.77
CA LEU A 141 12.58 -8.27 -3.80
C LEU A 141 12.32 -6.94 -4.49
N ARG A 142 13.02 -6.66 -5.60
CA ARG A 142 12.78 -5.47 -6.42
C ARG A 142 11.33 -5.43 -6.89
N VAL A 143 10.82 -6.52 -7.46
CA VAL A 143 9.45 -6.59 -7.99
C VAL A 143 8.41 -6.24 -6.92
N TYR A 144 8.46 -6.90 -5.76
CA TYR A 144 7.50 -6.63 -4.69
C TYR A 144 7.65 -5.25 -4.07
N THR A 145 8.89 -4.75 -3.93
CA THR A 145 9.13 -3.40 -3.42
C THR A 145 8.58 -2.33 -4.36
N VAL A 146 8.80 -2.46 -5.67
CA VAL A 146 8.24 -1.52 -6.66
C VAL A 146 6.72 -1.53 -6.65
N ARG A 147 6.10 -2.72 -6.56
CA ARG A 147 4.63 -2.83 -6.45
C ARG A 147 4.09 -2.14 -5.20
N LEU A 148 4.72 -2.37 -4.04
CA LEU A 148 4.35 -1.71 -2.80
C LEU A 148 4.43 -0.18 -2.95
N LEU A 149 5.55 0.33 -3.44
CA LEU A 149 5.75 1.77 -3.60
C LEU A 149 4.74 2.40 -4.58
N ARG A 150 4.39 1.73 -5.68
CA ARG A 150 3.36 2.21 -6.63
C ARG A 150 1.98 2.36 -5.95
N ILE A 151 1.63 1.45 -5.05
CA ILE A 151 0.38 1.52 -4.28
C ILE A 151 0.46 2.64 -3.25
N LEU A 152 1.51 2.68 -2.43
CA LEU A 152 1.69 3.69 -1.39
C LEU A 152 1.78 5.12 -1.95
N ASP A 153 2.43 5.31 -3.10
CA ASP A 153 2.45 6.57 -3.85
C ASP A 153 1.03 7.04 -4.21
N THR A 154 0.16 6.11 -4.61
CA THR A 154 -1.24 6.42 -4.91
C THR A 154 -2.02 6.85 -3.68
N LEU A 155 -1.82 6.17 -2.54
CA LEU A 155 -2.45 6.55 -1.26
C LEU A 155 -1.98 7.95 -0.82
N PHE A 156 -0.68 8.21 -0.95
CA PHE A 156 -0.07 9.49 -0.63
C PHE A 156 -0.64 10.66 -1.44
N MET A 157 -1.11 10.43 -2.66
CA MET A 157 -1.73 11.49 -3.49
C MET A 157 -3.08 11.98 -2.94
N THR A 158 -3.72 11.24 -2.04
CA THR A 158 -5.12 11.52 -1.64
C THR A 158 -5.28 12.57 -0.56
N GLY A 159 -4.22 12.82 0.22
CA GLY A 159 -4.24 13.70 1.36
C GLY A 159 -2.83 14.12 1.76
N ASP A 160 -2.73 14.88 2.84
CA ASP A 160 -1.46 15.20 3.50
C ASP A 160 -1.38 14.57 4.91
N GLY A 161 -2.40 13.79 5.28
CA GLY A 161 -2.51 13.14 6.58
C GLY A 161 -2.95 14.08 7.68
N SER A 162 -3.33 15.32 7.39
CA SER A 162 -4.05 16.19 8.33
C SER A 162 -5.48 15.69 8.57
N LYS A 163 -6.13 16.22 9.60
CA LYS A 163 -7.54 15.90 9.90
C LYS A 163 -8.48 16.34 8.78
N GLU A 164 -8.17 17.45 8.12
CA GLU A 164 -8.94 17.98 7.00
C GLU A 164 -8.72 17.18 5.71
N HIS A 165 -7.52 16.62 5.53
CA HIS A 165 -7.11 15.87 4.34
C HIS A 165 -6.40 14.56 4.71
N PRO A 166 -7.13 13.60 5.33
CA PRO A 166 -6.56 12.31 5.70
C PRO A 166 -6.17 11.51 4.44
N PHE A 167 -5.23 10.57 4.60
CA PHE A 167 -4.93 9.62 3.53
C PHE A 167 -6.05 8.60 3.40
N SER A 168 -6.64 8.45 2.22
CA SER A 168 -7.69 7.44 2.00
C SER A 168 -7.08 6.06 1.81
N VAL A 169 -7.47 5.08 2.62
CA VAL A 169 -6.88 3.74 2.63
C VAL A 169 -7.88 2.65 2.23
N THR A 170 -7.37 1.51 1.78
CA THR A 170 -8.18 0.38 1.30
C THR A 170 -8.12 -0.87 2.18
N SER A 171 -7.13 -0.92 3.07
CA SER A 171 -6.96 -1.93 4.11
C SER A 171 -6.31 -1.30 5.34
N LYS A 172 -6.48 -1.92 6.52
CA LYS A 172 -5.75 -1.48 7.74
C LYS A 172 -4.24 -1.60 7.56
N GLY A 173 -3.78 -2.55 6.75
CA GLY A 173 -2.37 -2.70 6.39
C GLY A 173 -1.79 -1.46 5.71
N ASP A 174 -2.58 -0.75 4.91
CA ASP A 174 -2.13 0.43 4.16
C ASP A 174 -1.64 1.54 5.09
N GLU A 175 -2.30 1.74 6.23
CA GLU A 175 -1.96 2.78 7.21
C GLU A 175 -0.54 2.56 7.76
N TYR A 176 -0.28 1.35 8.27
CA TYR A 176 1.04 0.98 8.78
C TYR A 176 2.10 0.99 7.70
N ASN A 177 1.76 0.48 6.52
CA ASN A 177 2.72 0.39 5.42
C ASN A 177 3.09 1.76 4.87
N LEU A 178 2.17 2.73 4.86
CA LEU A 178 2.47 4.12 4.50
C LEU A 178 3.41 4.75 5.54
N VAL A 179 3.13 4.62 6.83
CA VAL A 179 3.97 5.14 7.91
C VAL A 179 5.38 4.54 7.87
N GLU A 180 5.48 3.22 7.79
CA GLU A 180 6.75 2.50 7.85
C GLU A 180 7.55 2.59 6.55
N PHE A 181 6.95 2.20 5.41
CA PHE A 181 7.69 2.01 4.16
C PHE A 181 7.75 3.25 3.28
N PHE A 182 6.81 4.19 3.43
CA PHE A 182 6.78 5.43 2.66
C PHE A 182 7.42 6.58 3.45
N PHE A 183 7.01 6.79 4.70
CA PHE A 183 7.56 7.87 5.54
C PHE A 183 8.80 7.47 6.32
N GLY A 184 9.08 6.17 6.51
CA GLY A 184 10.25 5.72 7.28
C GLY A 184 10.13 6.00 8.78
N ILE A 185 8.90 5.93 9.31
CA ILE A 185 8.58 6.14 10.72
C ILE A 185 8.20 4.78 11.31
N HIS A 186 8.85 4.39 12.40
CA HIS A 186 8.67 3.06 13.00
C HIS A 186 7.99 3.13 14.37
N LYS A 187 7.98 4.30 15.01
CA LYS A 187 7.39 4.51 16.33
C LYS A 187 6.02 5.17 16.25
N ILE A 188 4.98 4.44 16.65
CA ILE A 188 3.62 4.95 16.86
C ILE A 188 3.32 4.84 18.36
N ASP A 189 3.07 5.98 19.01
CA ASP A 189 2.87 6.07 20.46
C ASP A 189 1.42 5.85 20.86
N ASP A 190 0.46 6.30 20.04
CA ASP A 190 -0.97 6.12 20.31
C ASP A 190 -1.79 5.98 19.02
N LYS A 191 -2.99 5.40 19.15
CA LYS A 191 -3.94 5.18 18.06
C LYS A 191 -5.37 5.38 18.56
N MET A 192 -6.13 6.17 17.81
CA MET A 192 -7.51 6.48 18.13
C MET A 192 -8.39 6.34 16.89
N VAL A 193 -9.65 5.95 17.10
CA VAL A 193 -10.67 5.94 16.05
C VAL A 193 -11.54 7.18 16.25
N GLU A 194 -11.58 8.06 15.24
CA GLU A 194 -12.35 9.29 15.20
C GLU A 194 -13.38 9.25 14.06
N GLY A 195 -14.54 8.64 14.33
CA GLY A 195 -15.60 8.51 13.33
C GLY A 195 -15.20 7.53 12.23
N ASN A 196 -15.02 8.05 11.00
CA ASN A 196 -14.55 7.26 9.85
C ASN A 196 -13.05 7.43 9.59
N SER A 197 -12.32 8.01 10.55
CA SER A 197 -10.89 8.17 10.43
C SER A 197 -10.16 7.50 11.57
N ASP A 198 -9.03 6.88 11.25
CA ASP A 198 -8.06 6.42 12.23
C ASP A 198 -6.99 7.50 12.38
N HIS A 199 -6.58 7.78 13.62
CA HIS A 199 -5.59 8.80 13.97
C HIS A 199 -4.45 8.13 14.71
N PHE A 200 -3.23 8.25 14.17
CA PHE A 200 -2.02 7.80 14.86
C PHE A 200 -1.24 9.01 15.40
N VAL A 201 -0.80 8.88 16.65
CA VAL A 201 0.20 9.78 17.25
C VAL A 201 1.57 9.14 17.07
N LEU A 202 2.41 9.75 16.25
CA LEU A 202 3.74 9.29 15.91
C LEU A 202 4.71 9.62 17.05
N GLY A 203 5.49 8.64 17.45
CA GLY A 203 6.51 8.80 18.49
C GLY A 203 7.83 9.37 17.98
N GLU A 204 7.94 9.59 16.67
CA GLU A 204 9.04 10.27 15.99
C GLU A 204 8.53 10.93 14.71
N THR A 205 9.23 11.97 14.24
CA THR A 205 8.97 12.64 12.95
C THR A 205 10.28 12.74 12.18
N ASN A 206 10.19 13.03 10.88
CA ASN A 206 11.36 13.20 10.04
C ASN A 206 11.08 14.19 8.89
N ALA A 207 12.04 14.33 7.97
CA ALA A 207 11.91 15.24 6.83
C ALA A 207 10.81 14.84 5.84
N SER A 208 10.45 13.56 5.77
CA SER A 208 9.39 13.03 4.91
C SER A 208 8.00 13.23 5.49
N TYR A 209 7.87 13.26 6.82
CA TYR A 209 6.63 13.58 7.52
C TYR A 209 6.93 14.31 8.85
N PRO A 210 6.82 15.65 8.88
CA PRO A 210 7.28 16.46 10.00
C PRO A 210 6.24 16.65 11.13
N THR A 211 5.00 16.22 10.91
CA THR A 211 3.90 16.36 11.88
C THR A 211 3.79 15.11 12.76
N PRO A 212 3.48 15.27 14.06
CA PRO A 212 3.35 14.14 14.98
C PRO A 212 2.01 13.41 14.84
N ASP A 213 1.02 14.05 14.23
CA ASP A 213 -0.31 13.48 14.02
C ASP A 213 -0.48 13.10 12.54
N ILE A 214 -1.05 11.92 12.30
CA ILE A 214 -1.42 11.44 10.96
C ILE A 214 -2.80 10.80 10.99
N TYR A 215 -3.63 11.16 10.02
CA TYR A 215 -5.02 10.70 9.89
C TYR A 215 -5.22 9.89 8.61
N PHE A 216 -6.04 8.85 8.71
CA PHE A 216 -6.41 7.94 7.62
C PHE A 216 -7.92 7.89 7.48
N ASP A 217 -8.47 8.04 6.27
CA ASP A 217 -9.88 7.78 5.99
C ASP A 217 -10.09 6.28 5.73
N VAL A 218 -10.77 5.63 6.66
CA VAL A 218 -11.04 4.19 6.67
C VAL A 218 -12.48 3.87 6.25
N SER A 219 -13.25 4.86 5.75
CA SER A 219 -14.66 4.69 5.36
C SER A 219 -14.91 3.47 4.48
N ARG A 220 -14.03 3.25 3.49
CA ARG A 220 -14.17 2.13 2.55
C ARG A 220 -13.93 0.78 3.20
N ILE A 221 -12.99 0.70 4.13
CA ILE A 221 -12.69 -0.52 4.89
C ILE A 221 -13.93 -0.91 5.70
N THR A 222 -14.48 0.05 6.44
CA THR A 222 -15.70 -0.13 7.24
C THR A 222 -16.90 -0.57 6.39
N GLU A 223 -17.09 0.01 5.20
CA GLU A 223 -18.16 -0.42 4.28
C GLU A 223 -18.00 -1.90 3.86
N MET A 224 -16.78 -2.33 3.55
CA MET A 224 -16.50 -3.72 3.17
C MET A 224 -16.68 -4.68 4.35
N GLU A 225 -16.19 -4.34 5.54
CA GLU A 225 -16.35 -5.13 6.77
C GLU A 225 -17.84 -5.31 7.13
N ASN A 226 -18.63 -4.25 7.03
CA ASN A 226 -20.08 -4.30 7.28
C ASN A 226 -20.79 -5.20 6.25
N SER A 227 -20.45 -5.06 4.97
CA SER A 227 -21.06 -5.86 3.88
C SER A 227 -20.79 -7.37 4.03
N LEU A 228 -19.68 -7.76 4.64
CA LEU A 228 -19.35 -9.17 4.90
C LEU A 228 -20.06 -9.73 6.15
N SER A 229 -20.48 -8.84 7.06
CA SER A 229 -21.12 -9.19 8.33
C SER A 229 -22.64 -9.31 8.21
N GLU A 230 -23.25 -8.78 7.15
CA GLU A 230 -24.68 -8.92 6.89
C GLU A 230 -25.05 -10.35 6.45
N PRO A 231 -26.07 -10.99 7.06
CA PRO A 231 -26.55 -12.28 6.59
C PRO A 231 -27.10 -12.11 5.17
N LYS A 232 -26.61 -12.91 4.23
CA LYS A 232 -27.15 -12.97 2.87
C LYS A 232 -28.64 -13.28 2.97
N LYS A 233 -29.50 -12.34 2.57
CA LYS A 233 -30.92 -12.63 2.37
C LYS A 233 -30.99 -13.67 1.27
N GLU A 234 -31.51 -14.85 1.59
CA GLU A 234 -31.84 -15.88 0.61
C GLU A 234 -32.93 -15.30 -0.30
N GLU A 235 -32.63 -15.20 -1.61
CA GLU A 235 -33.62 -15.00 -2.67
C GLU A 235 -34.17 -16.33 -3.16
#